data_AF-A0A5D3YFB1-F1
#
_entry.id   AF-A0A5D3YFB1-F1
#
_cell.length_a   1.000
_cell.length_b   1.000
_cell.length_c   1.000
_cell.angle_alpha   90.00
_cell.angle_beta   90.00
_cell.angle_gamma   90.00
#
_symmetry.space_group_name_H-M   'P 1'
#
loop_
_entity.id
_entity.type
_entity.pdbx_description
1 polymer ?
#
loop_
_entity_poly.entity_id
_entity_poly.type
_entity_poly.pdbx_seq_one_letter_code
_entity_poly.pdbx_strand_id
1 'polypeptide(L)'
;MSSKYKIKLKTLSAVLLLLAAPVIADRTASAGRTASEERTASEESNSSSNHQPNMLRVKNSHGTEATFSTAGFIDLDNPFFKSFGSNGRSCASCHVSSQGWTITPTGVQELFEKTEGLDPLFRPVDGANNPESPHPDQLTLEERRNAYSMLLNKANIRVGIGIPANAEFELTDVDDPYGFASETELSLFRRPMPSTNLKFLSSVMWDSRETTEDLTSTNCIVGTVHCFSPVSVDLNTQSNNATLGHAEALNDLSAEERKAIVDFELSLFSAQIEDNEAGSLTAEKARGGPQALLEQDYYFGINDTIEGDYQTGAAFNPNAMSLYDSWNRFNKRTRSAKRTTQARAAIARGQALFNTKPINITGVKGLNDDLDEPVIAGTCTTCHNTPNSGNHSTPVPLDIGISDASRRTPDMPLYTLRNKETGETIQTTDPGRALVTGKWKDIDRFKGPILRSVASRPPYFHDGSAADLPAVVEFYNNRFNIGLTAKERADLVAFLAAL
;
A
#
# COMPACT_ATOMS: atom_id res chain seq x y z
N MET A 1 23.57 43.34 15.14
CA MET A 1 24.68 43.61 14.21
C MET A 1 24.47 42.79 12.95
N SER A 2 24.37 43.48 11.82
CA SER A 2 24.05 42.93 10.50
C SER A 2 25.23 42.14 9.94
N SER A 3 25.02 40.90 9.46
CA SER A 3 25.98 40.25 8.57
C SER A 3 25.25 39.75 7.33
N LYS A 4 25.56 40.42 6.22
CA LYS A 4 25.04 40.24 4.87
C LYS A 4 25.80 39.09 4.20
N TYR A 5 25.12 38.02 3.81
CA TYR A 5 25.68 37.06 2.86
C TYR A 5 25.45 37.54 1.42
N LYS A 6 26.55 37.88 0.75
CA LYS A 6 26.60 38.27 -0.66
C LYS A 6 26.50 37.03 -1.56
N ILE A 7 25.44 36.93 -2.35
CA ILE A 7 25.30 35.99 -3.46
C ILE A 7 26.13 36.53 -4.64
N LYS A 8 27.05 35.71 -5.17
CA LYS A 8 27.78 35.98 -6.42
C LYS A 8 27.03 35.36 -7.60
N LEU A 9 26.48 36.22 -8.44
CA LEU A 9 25.95 35.91 -9.77
C LEU A 9 27.11 35.64 -10.74
N LYS A 10 27.10 34.51 -11.46
CA LYS A 10 27.90 34.32 -12.68
C LYS A 10 26.98 33.94 -13.82
N THR A 11 26.77 34.89 -14.72
CA THR A 11 26.32 34.70 -16.10
C THR A 11 27.50 34.24 -16.96
N LEU A 12 27.27 33.32 -17.90
CA LEU A 12 27.88 33.39 -19.24
C LEU A 12 27.13 32.52 -20.26
N SER A 13 27.23 32.95 -21.50
CA SER A 13 26.29 32.81 -22.61
C SER A 13 26.31 31.50 -23.39
N ALA A 14 25.21 31.35 -24.14
CA ALA A 14 24.95 30.41 -25.22
C ALA A 14 26.03 30.35 -26.31
N VAL A 15 26.18 29.16 -26.90
CA VAL A 15 26.66 28.98 -28.28
C VAL A 15 25.71 28.02 -29.00
N LEU A 16 25.20 28.51 -30.12
CA LEU A 16 24.30 27.89 -31.08
C LEU A 16 25.16 27.23 -32.18
N LEU A 17 24.88 26.00 -32.57
CA LEU A 17 25.33 25.45 -33.85
C LEU A 17 24.27 24.50 -34.42
N LEU A 18 23.65 24.97 -35.50
CA LEU A 18 22.90 24.16 -36.46
C LEU A 18 23.86 23.20 -37.17
N LEU A 19 23.37 22.03 -37.59
CA LEU A 19 23.61 21.49 -38.94
C LEU A 19 22.55 20.44 -39.30
N ALA A 20 22.24 20.41 -40.59
CA ALA A 20 21.02 19.90 -41.21
C ALA A 20 21.06 18.39 -41.57
N ALA A 21 19.86 17.85 -41.82
CA ALA A 21 19.58 16.52 -42.37
C ALA A 21 20.06 16.34 -43.82
N PRO A 22 19.97 15.10 -44.34
CA PRO A 22 19.06 14.94 -45.47
C PRO A 22 18.09 13.74 -45.37
N VAL A 23 17.01 13.94 -46.10
CA VAL A 23 15.88 13.07 -46.44
C VAL A 23 16.31 12.03 -47.48
N ILE A 24 15.84 10.79 -47.36
CA ILE A 24 15.47 9.96 -48.52
C ILE A 24 14.13 9.30 -48.23
N ALA A 25 13.17 9.55 -49.12
CA ALA A 25 11.90 8.87 -49.23
C ALA A 25 12.03 7.76 -50.28
N ASP A 26 11.28 6.68 -50.13
CA ASP A 26 10.53 6.19 -51.30
C ASP A 26 9.21 5.52 -50.91
N ARG A 27 8.21 5.76 -51.75
CA ARG A 27 6.82 5.31 -51.68
C ARG A 27 6.67 4.07 -52.55
N THR A 28 5.82 3.13 -52.16
CA THR A 28 4.81 2.57 -53.06
C THR A 28 3.56 2.16 -52.29
N ALA A 29 2.41 2.38 -52.92
CA ALA A 29 1.07 2.21 -52.39
C ALA A 29 0.43 0.93 -52.96
N SER A 30 -0.54 0.33 -52.24
CA SER A 30 -1.90 0.08 -52.76
C SER A 30 -2.70 -0.91 -51.88
N ALA A 31 -3.84 -0.41 -51.41
CA ALA A 31 -5.16 -1.03 -51.23
C ALA A 31 -5.33 -2.51 -50.81
N GLY A 32 -6.07 -2.68 -49.70
CA GLY A 32 -6.79 -3.91 -49.37
C GLY A 32 -7.58 -3.75 -48.06
N ARG A 33 -8.86 -3.37 -48.14
CA ARG A 33 -9.82 -3.48 -47.04
C ARG A 33 -10.16 -4.96 -46.81
N THR A 34 -10.11 -5.44 -45.57
CA THR A 34 -11.17 -6.27 -44.94
C THR A 34 -10.89 -6.48 -43.44
N ALA A 35 -11.99 -6.61 -42.69
CA ALA A 35 -12.18 -6.77 -41.26
C ALA A 35 -11.03 -7.40 -40.42
N SER A 36 -10.69 -6.72 -39.33
CA SER A 36 -9.89 -7.24 -38.22
C SER A 36 -10.73 -8.18 -37.36
N GLU A 37 -10.42 -9.48 -37.40
CA GLU A 37 -10.83 -10.45 -36.39
C GLU A 37 -10.04 -10.22 -35.10
N GLU A 38 -10.75 -9.98 -34.00
CA GLU A 38 -10.24 -10.14 -32.63
C GLU A 38 -9.74 -11.58 -32.47
N ARG A 39 -8.42 -11.77 -32.41
CA ARG A 39 -7.84 -13.01 -31.90
C ARG A 39 -7.65 -12.90 -30.40
N THR A 40 -8.57 -13.53 -29.68
CA THR A 40 -8.37 -14.08 -28.35
C THR A 40 -7.15 -15.02 -28.39
N ALA A 41 -6.12 -14.71 -27.62
CA ALA A 41 -4.97 -15.58 -27.46
C ALA A 41 -5.29 -16.63 -26.39
N SER A 42 -5.57 -17.85 -26.83
CA SER A 42 -5.50 -19.08 -26.04
C SER A 42 -4.78 -20.17 -26.85
N GLU A 43 -3.80 -20.79 -26.19
CA GLU A 43 -3.10 -22.08 -26.47
C GLU A 43 -1.91 -22.07 -27.47
N GLU A 44 -0.66 -22.11 -26.97
CA GLU A 44 0.25 -23.29 -26.75
C GLU A 44 1.04 -23.66 -28.03
N SER A 45 2.36 -23.86 -28.11
CA SER A 45 3.49 -24.17 -27.21
C SER A 45 4.78 -23.73 -27.96
N ASN A 46 5.91 -23.35 -27.35
CA ASN A 46 6.89 -24.24 -26.72
C ASN A 46 8.03 -23.41 -26.07
N SER A 47 8.00 -23.27 -24.74
CA SER A 47 9.15 -22.91 -23.88
C SER A 47 8.75 -23.24 -22.44
N SER A 48 9.41 -24.25 -21.87
CA SER A 48 9.31 -24.69 -20.48
C SER A 48 9.94 -23.67 -19.51
N SER A 49 9.39 -22.46 -19.44
CA SER A 49 9.82 -21.45 -18.47
C SER A 49 8.65 -21.14 -17.54
N ASN A 50 8.81 -21.44 -16.25
CA ASN A 50 7.82 -21.18 -15.20
C ASN A 50 7.79 -19.68 -14.85
N HIS A 51 7.43 -18.84 -15.83
CA HIS A 51 7.46 -17.38 -15.69
C HIS A 51 6.12 -16.76 -16.12
N GLN A 52 5.70 -15.68 -15.46
CA GLN A 52 4.65 -14.80 -15.99
C GLN A 52 5.26 -13.68 -16.83
N PRO A 53 4.53 -13.15 -17.83
CA PRO A 53 5.05 -12.07 -18.68
C PRO A 53 5.36 -10.82 -17.87
N ASN A 54 6.37 -10.07 -18.30
CA ASN A 54 6.54 -8.70 -17.83
C ASN A 54 5.36 -7.82 -18.28
N MET A 55 5.09 -6.74 -17.54
CA MET A 55 3.87 -5.95 -17.69
C MET A 55 2.61 -6.83 -17.56
N LEU A 56 2.59 -7.71 -16.55
CA LEU A 56 1.44 -8.55 -16.23
C LEU A 56 0.21 -7.67 -16.01
N ARG A 57 -0.82 -7.82 -16.85
CA ARG A 57 -2.02 -6.99 -16.83
C ARG A 57 -3.16 -7.68 -16.09
N VAL A 58 -3.80 -6.94 -15.20
CA VAL A 58 -4.90 -7.43 -14.38
C VAL A 58 -6.06 -6.44 -14.45
N LYS A 59 -7.27 -6.93 -14.71
CA LYS A 59 -8.47 -6.08 -14.72
C LYS A 59 -8.99 -5.87 -13.30
N ASN A 60 -9.46 -4.66 -13.02
CA ASN A 60 -10.17 -4.32 -11.80
C ASN A 60 -11.44 -3.51 -12.14
N SER A 61 -12.22 -3.12 -11.15
CA SER A 61 -13.48 -2.38 -11.34
C SER A 61 -13.30 -1.00 -11.99
N HIS A 62 -12.08 -0.47 -12.01
CA HIS A 62 -11.74 0.85 -12.55
C HIS A 62 -11.01 0.81 -13.89
N GLY A 63 -10.55 -0.36 -14.33
CA GLY A 63 -9.89 -0.55 -15.63
C GLY A 63 -8.89 -1.70 -15.60
N THR A 64 -7.64 -1.41 -15.96
CA THR A 64 -6.54 -2.39 -15.93
C THR A 64 -5.31 -1.83 -15.23
N GLU A 65 -4.77 -2.58 -14.28
CA GLU A 65 -3.43 -2.37 -13.72
C GLU A 65 -2.39 -3.19 -14.46
N ALA A 66 -1.12 -2.85 -14.29
CA ALA A 66 -0.03 -3.71 -14.70
C ALA A 66 1.10 -3.77 -13.67
N THR A 67 1.70 -4.96 -13.55
CA THR A 67 2.95 -5.16 -12.81
C THR A 67 4.13 -5.30 -13.77
N PHE A 68 5.12 -4.44 -13.60
CA PHE A 68 6.41 -4.50 -14.25
C PHE A 68 7.45 -5.11 -13.31
N SER A 69 8.33 -5.95 -13.85
CA SER A 69 9.51 -6.48 -13.17
C SER A 69 10.78 -5.98 -13.85
N THR A 70 11.74 -5.47 -13.08
CA THR A 70 13.05 -5.08 -13.61
C THR A 70 13.88 -6.27 -14.08
N ALA A 71 13.53 -7.50 -13.71
CA ALA A 71 14.14 -8.72 -14.24
C ALA A 71 13.67 -9.06 -15.67
N GLY A 72 12.64 -8.38 -16.18
CA GLY A 72 12.11 -8.61 -17.53
C GLY A 72 11.07 -9.72 -17.62
N PHE A 73 10.70 -10.36 -16.50
CA PHE A 73 9.60 -11.30 -16.31
C PHE A 73 9.34 -11.48 -14.80
N ILE A 74 8.26 -12.17 -14.44
CA ILE A 74 8.00 -12.60 -13.05
C ILE A 74 8.41 -14.07 -12.94
N ASP A 75 9.43 -14.33 -12.13
CA ASP A 75 10.01 -15.65 -11.92
C ASP A 75 9.19 -16.47 -10.92
N LEU A 76 8.45 -17.50 -11.38
CA LEU A 76 7.68 -18.36 -10.48
C LEU A 76 8.51 -19.49 -9.85
N ASP A 77 9.80 -19.63 -10.23
CA ASP A 77 10.74 -20.55 -9.56
C ASP A 77 11.46 -19.88 -8.37
N ASN A 78 11.23 -18.57 -8.16
CA ASN A 78 11.75 -17.83 -7.02
C ASN A 78 11.23 -18.42 -5.69
N PRO A 79 12.03 -18.42 -4.60
CA PRO A 79 11.59 -18.86 -3.27
C PRO A 79 10.29 -18.23 -2.78
N PHE A 80 9.91 -17.03 -3.23
CA PHE A 80 8.62 -16.39 -2.95
C PHE A 80 7.41 -17.30 -3.24
N PHE A 81 7.52 -18.16 -4.26
CA PHE A 81 6.43 -19.06 -4.69
C PHE A 81 6.53 -20.46 -4.07
N LYS A 82 7.57 -20.75 -3.30
CA LYS A 82 7.82 -22.08 -2.73
C LYS A 82 7.19 -22.22 -1.34
N SER A 83 6.64 -23.41 -1.09
CA SER A 83 6.18 -23.79 0.25
C SER A 83 7.36 -24.34 1.04
N PHE A 84 7.82 -23.58 2.03
CA PHE A 84 8.90 -24.01 2.93
C PHE A 84 8.40 -24.64 4.23
N GLY A 85 7.15 -24.34 4.60
CA GLY A 85 6.57 -24.83 5.83
C GLY A 85 5.69 -26.06 5.67
N SER A 86 5.06 -26.45 6.78
CA SER A 86 4.33 -27.71 6.90
C SER A 86 2.89 -27.66 6.38
N ASN A 87 2.33 -26.46 6.21
CA ASN A 87 0.91 -26.28 5.90
C ASN A 87 0.58 -26.08 4.41
N GLY A 88 1.60 -26.08 3.55
CA GLY A 88 1.49 -25.97 2.09
C GLY A 88 1.44 -24.55 1.55
N ARG A 89 1.54 -23.52 2.39
CA ARG A 89 1.55 -22.12 1.95
C ARG A 89 2.91 -21.66 1.44
N SER A 90 2.86 -20.73 0.49
CA SER A 90 3.98 -19.85 0.11
C SER A 90 3.56 -18.38 0.26
N CYS A 91 4.48 -17.44 0.04
CA CYS A 91 4.12 -16.01 0.03
C CYS A 91 3.00 -15.73 -0.99
N ALA A 92 3.02 -16.42 -2.13
CA ALA A 92 2.02 -16.29 -3.18
C ALA A 92 0.59 -16.74 -2.79
N SER A 93 0.42 -17.48 -1.69
CA SER A 93 -0.92 -17.83 -1.17
C SER A 93 -1.70 -16.58 -0.71
N CYS A 94 -1.00 -15.55 -0.21
CA CYS A 94 -1.59 -14.29 0.26
C CYS A 94 -1.21 -13.08 -0.59
N HIS A 95 -0.18 -13.19 -1.42
CA HIS A 95 0.31 -12.13 -2.32
C HIS A 95 0.07 -12.49 -3.78
N VAL A 96 -1.20 -12.64 -4.15
CA VAL A 96 -1.59 -13.14 -5.47
C VAL A 96 -1.41 -12.05 -6.52
N SER A 97 -0.60 -12.32 -7.54
CA SER A 97 -0.26 -11.32 -8.57
C SER A 97 -1.48 -10.83 -9.37
N SER A 98 -2.49 -11.68 -9.55
CA SER A 98 -3.77 -11.33 -10.20
C SER A 98 -4.75 -10.56 -9.31
N GLN A 99 -4.38 -10.26 -8.06
CA GLN A 99 -5.19 -9.54 -7.08
C GLN A 99 -4.41 -8.35 -6.49
N GLY A 100 -3.55 -7.71 -7.30
CA GLY A 100 -2.74 -6.58 -6.86
C GLY A 100 -1.65 -6.95 -5.84
N TRP A 101 -1.10 -8.17 -5.92
CA TRP A 101 -0.08 -8.70 -5.00
C TRP A 101 -0.53 -8.80 -3.54
N THR A 102 -1.83 -9.02 -3.36
CA THR A 102 -2.49 -9.31 -2.08
C THR A 102 -3.59 -10.34 -2.33
N ILE A 103 -4.60 -10.42 -1.46
CA ILE A 103 -5.84 -11.15 -1.66
C ILE A 103 -7.03 -10.18 -1.56
N THR A 104 -8.14 -10.52 -2.22
CA THR A 104 -9.40 -9.77 -2.19
C THR A 104 -10.54 -10.69 -1.77
N PRO A 105 -11.63 -10.19 -1.18
CA PRO A 105 -12.77 -11.04 -0.81
C PRO A 105 -13.29 -11.87 -1.98
N THR A 106 -13.41 -11.26 -3.17
CA THR A 106 -13.82 -11.97 -4.39
C THR A 106 -12.87 -13.13 -4.72
N GLY A 107 -11.56 -12.90 -4.76
CA GLY A 107 -10.60 -13.96 -5.09
C GLY A 107 -10.52 -15.06 -4.01
N VAL A 108 -10.67 -14.70 -2.73
CA VAL A 108 -10.73 -15.70 -1.64
C VAL A 108 -12.01 -16.52 -1.74
N GLN A 109 -13.17 -15.90 -2.00
CA GLN A 109 -14.44 -16.61 -2.16
C GLN A 109 -14.40 -17.57 -3.35
N GLU A 110 -13.88 -17.13 -4.49
CA GLU A 110 -13.71 -18.00 -5.67
C GLU A 110 -12.79 -19.20 -5.36
N LEU A 111 -11.68 -18.97 -4.64
CA LEU A 111 -10.78 -20.04 -4.22
C LEU A 111 -11.45 -21.00 -3.24
N PHE A 112 -12.24 -20.47 -2.30
CA PHE A 112 -13.01 -21.26 -1.35
C PHE A 112 -14.01 -22.16 -2.06
N GLU A 113 -14.85 -21.63 -2.95
CA GLU A 113 -15.84 -22.44 -3.67
C GLU A 113 -15.17 -23.48 -4.56
N LYS A 114 -14.04 -23.16 -5.20
CA LYS A 114 -13.29 -24.09 -6.05
C LYS A 114 -12.68 -25.26 -5.27
N THR A 115 -12.21 -25.01 -4.05
CA THR A 115 -11.48 -25.99 -3.25
C THR A 115 -12.27 -26.51 -2.06
N GLU A 116 -13.52 -26.07 -1.94
CA GLU A 116 -14.37 -26.23 -0.76
C GLU A 116 -13.71 -25.70 0.54
N GLY A 117 -12.72 -24.81 0.45
CA GLY A 117 -11.96 -24.35 1.62
C GLY A 117 -10.85 -25.30 2.07
N LEU A 118 -10.33 -26.13 1.16
CA LEU A 118 -9.20 -27.04 1.43
C LEU A 118 -7.84 -26.47 0.96
N ASP A 119 -7.85 -25.40 0.16
CA ASP A 119 -6.63 -24.69 -0.26
C ASP A 119 -5.74 -24.30 0.94
N PRO A 120 -4.40 -24.31 0.83
CA PRO A 120 -3.49 -23.83 1.87
C PRO A 120 -3.78 -22.43 2.41
N LEU A 121 -4.49 -21.56 1.68
CA LEU A 121 -4.96 -20.29 2.24
C LEU A 121 -5.87 -20.49 3.47
N PHE A 122 -6.64 -21.58 3.52
CA PHE A 122 -7.57 -21.92 4.59
C PHE A 122 -6.92 -22.87 5.60
N ARG A 123 -5.96 -22.35 6.37
CA ARG A 123 -5.30 -23.08 7.47
C ARG A 123 -5.68 -22.46 8.81
N PRO A 124 -5.80 -23.26 9.89
CA PRO A 124 -6.20 -22.76 11.20
C PRO A 124 -5.34 -21.60 11.69
N VAL A 125 -4.01 -21.67 11.53
CA VAL A 125 -3.04 -20.69 12.06
C VAL A 125 -3.50 -19.22 11.96
N ASP A 126 -3.59 -18.68 10.75
CA ASP A 126 -3.91 -17.27 10.50
C ASP A 126 -5.02 -17.08 9.44
N GLY A 127 -5.43 -18.15 8.77
CA GLY A 127 -6.53 -18.12 7.81
C GLY A 127 -7.87 -18.17 8.53
N ALA A 128 -7.94 -18.92 9.63
CA ALA A 128 -9.14 -19.03 10.45
C ALA A 128 -9.27 -17.85 11.43
N ASN A 129 -10.52 -17.60 11.83
CA ASN A 129 -10.84 -16.61 12.85
C ASN A 129 -10.31 -17.00 14.24
N ASN A 130 -10.18 -18.31 14.50
CA ASN A 130 -9.62 -18.88 15.72
C ASN A 130 -8.55 -19.92 15.33
N PRO A 131 -7.30 -19.78 15.82
CA PRO A 131 -6.19 -20.66 15.45
C PRO A 131 -6.33 -22.09 15.98
N GLU A 132 -7.20 -22.31 16.97
CA GLU A 132 -7.52 -23.64 17.51
C GLU A 132 -8.62 -24.35 16.72
N SER A 133 -9.13 -23.75 15.64
CA SER A 133 -10.06 -24.42 14.74
C SER A 133 -9.47 -25.76 14.25
N PRO A 134 -10.26 -26.85 14.19
CA PRO A 134 -9.81 -28.10 13.58
C PRO A 134 -9.30 -27.89 12.15
N HIS A 135 -8.45 -28.82 11.68
CA HIS A 135 -7.98 -28.80 10.31
C HIS A 135 -9.17 -28.82 9.33
N PRO A 136 -9.15 -28.08 8.20
CA PRO A 136 -10.30 -27.98 7.29
C PRO A 136 -10.87 -29.32 6.82
N ASP A 137 -10.03 -30.35 6.67
CA ASP A 137 -10.47 -31.71 6.30
C ASP A 137 -11.37 -32.39 7.35
N GLN A 138 -11.35 -31.88 8.59
CA GLN A 138 -12.15 -32.38 9.71
C GLN A 138 -13.47 -31.63 9.86
N LEU A 139 -13.68 -30.58 9.06
CA LEU A 139 -14.83 -29.68 9.13
C LEU A 139 -15.78 -29.90 7.95
N THR A 140 -17.07 -29.78 8.21
CA THR A 140 -18.08 -29.64 7.15
C THR A 140 -17.84 -28.37 6.34
N LEU A 141 -18.43 -28.28 5.14
CA LEU A 141 -18.31 -27.08 4.31
C LEU A 141 -18.85 -25.82 5.01
N GLU A 142 -19.95 -25.95 5.77
CA GLU A 142 -20.53 -24.84 6.53
C GLU A 142 -19.63 -24.41 7.69
N GLU A 143 -19.07 -25.37 8.43
CA GLU A 143 -18.10 -25.07 9.49
C GLU A 143 -16.85 -24.39 8.93
N ARG A 144 -16.32 -24.83 7.78
CA ARG A 144 -15.23 -24.14 7.08
C ARG A 144 -15.61 -22.70 6.74
N ARG A 145 -16.81 -22.48 6.18
CA ARG A 145 -17.28 -21.13 5.81
C ARG A 145 -17.32 -20.19 7.03
N ASN A 146 -17.73 -20.71 8.18
CA ASN A 146 -17.75 -19.94 9.43
C ASN A 146 -16.33 -19.72 9.99
N ALA A 147 -15.48 -20.75 9.98
CA ALA A 147 -14.12 -20.68 10.49
C ALA A 147 -13.26 -19.66 9.73
N TYR A 148 -13.51 -19.48 8.43
CA TYR A 148 -12.74 -18.58 7.56
C TYR A 148 -13.49 -17.28 7.21
N SER A 149 -14.51 -16.88 7.99
CA SER A 149 -15.40 -15.77 7.61
C SER A 149 -14.68 -14.42 7.47
N MET A 150 -13.66 -14.12 8.28
CA MET A 150 -12.91 -12.86 8.16
C MET A 150 -12.09 -12.82 6.87
N LEU A 151 -11.52 -13.96 6.48
CA LEU A 151 -10.81 -14.11 5.22
C LEU A 151 -11.77 -14.03 4.03
N LEU A 152 -12.95 -14.66 4.11
CA LEU A 152 -13.94 -14.64 3.05
C LEU A 152 -14.59 -13.27 2.84
N ASN A 153 -14.88 -12.55 3.91
CA ASN A 153 -15.67 -11.31 3.85
C ASN A 153 -14.81 -10.05 3.73
N LYS A 154 -13.62 -10.05 4.36
CA LYS A 154 -12.72 -8.89 4.38
C LYS A 154 -11.35 -9.17 3.78
N ALA A 155 -11.05 -10.43 3.46
CA ALA A 155 -9.71 -10.87 3.10
C ALA A 155 -8.67 -10.41 4.14
N ASN A 156 -9.08 -10.47 5.41
CA ASN A 156 -8.20 -10.29 6.55
C ASN A 156 -7.66 -11.64 6.98
N ILE A 157 -6.37 -11.69 7.26
CA ILE A 157 -5.76 -12.78 8.02
C ILE A 157 -5.76 -12.42 9.50
N ARG A 158 -5.80 -13.43 10.36
CA ARG A 158 -5.57 -13.28 11.78
C ARG A 158 -4.07 -13.11 12.05
N VAL A 159 -3.70 -12.17 12.89
CA VAL A 159 -2.33 -11.95 13.35
C VAL A 159 -2.35 -12.04 14.88
N GLY A 160 -1.80 -13.14 15.40
CA GLY A 160 -1.65 -13.38 16.82
C GLY A 160 -0.46 -12.60 17.39
N ILE A 161 -0.70 -11.67 18.32
CA ILE A 161 0.38 -10.93 19.01
C ILE A 161 0.02 -10.78 20.49
N GLY A 162 0.93 -11.20 21.37
CA GLY A 162 0.81 -11.00 22.81
C GLY A 162 1.20 -9.59 23.24
N ILE A 163 0.66 -9.14 24.37
CA ILE A 163 1.08 -7.88 24.98
C ILE A 163 2.52 -8.05 25.51
N PRO A 164 3.46 -7.14 25.18
CA PRO A 164 4.82 -7.21 25.71
C PRO A 164 4.85 -7.22 27.23
N ALA A 165 5.72 -8.05 27.82
CA ALA A 165 5.79 -8.20 29.29
C ALA A 165 6.08 -6.88 30.02
N ASN A 166 6.82 -5.97 29.37
CA ASN A 166 7.17 -4.64 29.87
C ASN A 166 6.22 -3.53 29.37
N ALA A 167 5.04 -3.87 28.84
CA ALA A 167 4.08 -2.88 28.36
C ALA A 167 3.58 -1.99 29.50
N GLU A 168 3.40 -0.70 29.19
CA GLU A 168 2.79 0.34 30.04
C GLU A 168 1.29 0.12 30.27
N PHE A 169 0.72 -0.92 29.67
CA PHE A 169 -0.68 -1.25 29.72
C PHE A 169 -0.94 -2.73 29.94
N GLU A 170 -2.16 -3.04 30.34
CA GLU A 170 -2.68 -4.39 30.52
C GLU A 170 -4.05 -4.53 29.87
N LEU A 171 -4.42 -5.78 29.56
CA LEU A 171 -5.74 -6.13 29.07
C LEU A 171 -6.68 -6.33 30.26
N THR A 172 -7.74 -5.52 30.35
CA THR A 172 -8.70 -5.62 31.45
C THR A 172 -10.02 -6.28 31.07
N ASP A 173 -10.37 -6.26 29.78
CA ASP A 173 -11.59 -6.89 29.27
C ASP A 173 -11.45 -7.18 27.77
N VAL A 174 -12.16 -8.22 27.31
CA VAL A 174 -12.16 -8.67 25.92
C VAL A 174 -13.59 -9.02 25.50
N ASP A 175 -14.06 -8.40 24.43
CA ASP A 175 -15.23 -8.84 23.69
C ASP A 175 -14.72 -9.43 22.36
N ASP A 176 -14.48 -10.75 22.34
CA ASP A 176 -13.98 -11.51 21.19
C ASP A 176 -15.08 -12.44 20.64
N PRO A 177 -15.58 -12.19 19.42
CA PRO A 177 -16.57 -13.05 18.76
C PRO A 177 -16.11 -14.51 18.55
N TYR A 178 -14.81 -14.77 18.62
CA TYR A 178 -14.20 -16.07 18.30
C TYR A 178 -13.64 -16.80 19.52
N GLY A 179 -13.69 -16.16 20.70
CA GLY A 179 -13.39 -16.78 21.99
C GLY A 179 -11.95 -17.27 22.19
N PHE A 180 -10.97 -16.67 21.49
CA PHE A 180 -9.55 -17.05 21.59
C PHE A 180 -8.69 -15.99 22.27
N ALA A 181 -8.98 -14.71 22.03
CA ALA A 181 -8.06 -13.63 22.36
C ALA A 181 -7.81 -13.49 23.88
N SER A 182 -6.54 -13.30 24.24
CA SER A 182 -6.07 -13.13 25.62
C SER A 182 -4.87 -12.19 25.68
N GLU A 183 -4.41 -11.82 26.87
CA GLU A 183 -3.22 -10.96 27.02
C GLU A 183 -1.95 -11.57 26.41
N THR A 184 -1.86 -12.90 26.38
CA THR A 184 -0.73 -13.62 25.78
C THR A 184 -0.82 -13.70 24.27
N GLU A 185 -2.01 -13.57 23.70
CA GLU A 185 -2.22 -13.55 22.25
C GLU A 185 -3.56 -12.91 21.88
N LEU A 186 -3.52 -11.67 21.39
CA LEU A 186 -4.68 -11.00 20.81
C LEU A 186 -4.93 -11.53 19.39
N SER A 187 -6.20 -11.53 18.96
CA SER A 187 -6.61 -11.86 17.59
C SER A 187 -6.80 -10.58 16.78
N LEU A 188 -5.79 -10.17 16.02
CA LEU A 188 -5.85 -8.96 15.19
C LEU A 188 -6.22 -9.36 13.75
N PHE A 189 -7.19 -8.70 13.13
CA PHE A 189 -7.59 -9.02 11.76
C PHE A 189 -7.06 -7.97 10.79
N ARG A 190 -6.06 -8.35 9.99
CA ARG A 190 -5.33 -7.43 9.12
C ARG A 190 -5.29 -7.88 7.66
N ARG A 191 -5.41 -6.93 6.74
CA ARG A 191 -5.21 -7.12 5.30
C ARG A 191 -3.74 -7.42 5.00
N PRO A 192 -3.41 -8.46 4.21
CA PRO A 192 -2.07 -8.60 3.65
C PRO A 192 -1.70 -7.38 2.80
N MET A 193 -0.52 -6.81 3.04
CA MET A 193 -0.05 -5.66 2.25
C MET A 193 0.45 -6.11 0.88
N PRO A 194 0.38 -5.26 -0.16
CA PRO A 194 0.92 -5.62 -1.47
C PRO A 194 2.44 -5.81 -1.44
N SER A 195 2.97 -6.86 -2.09
CA SER A 195 4.41 -7.15 -2.20
C SER A 195 5.06 -6.53 -3.44
N THR A 196 4.67 -5.31 -3.79
CA THR A 196 5.12 -4.56 -4.97
C THR A 196 5.24 -3.09 -4.63
N ASN A 197 6.02 -2.33 -5.41
CA ASN A 197 6.40 -0.95 -5.12
C ASN A 197 7.20 -0.79 -3.80
N LEU A 198 7.78 -1.88 -3.28
CA LEU A 198 8.43 -1.89 -1.96
C LEU A 198 9.67 -0.99 -1.88
N LYS A 199 10.26 -0.62 -3.03
CA LYS A 199 11.30 0.41 -3.15
C LYS A 199 10.95 1.71 -2.42
N PHE A 200 9.66 2.07 -2.36
CA PHE A 200 9.18 3.33 -1.78
C PHE A 200 8.78 3.24 -0.30
N LEU A 201 9.07 2.12 0.37
CA LEU A 201 8.78 1.97 1.78
C LEU A 201 9.79 2.73 2.65
N SER A 202 9.29 3.24 3.76
CA SER A 202 10.05 3.71 4.91
C SER A 202 9.84 2.82 6.13
N SER A 203 8.77 2.01 6.14
CA SER A 203 8.42 1.10 7.22
C SER A 203 7.73 -0.16 6.67
N VAL A 204 8.02 -1.31 7.29
CA VAL A 204 7.52 -2.64 6.93
C VAL A 204 6.52 -3.14 7.98
N MET A 205 5.41 -3.73 7.50
CA MET A 205 4.20 -4.13 8.24
C MET A 205 3.32 -2.97 8.75
N TRP A 206 2.03 -3.23 8.95
CA TRP A 206 1.04 -2.23 9.39
C TRP A 206 1.41 -1.55 10.70
N ASP A 207 1.86 -2.33 11.67
CA ASP A 207 2.31 -1.93 13.01
C ASP A 207 3.82 -1.64 13.06
N SER A 208 4.49 -1.59 11.90
CA SER A 208 5.92 -1.34 11.79
C SER A 208 6.82 -2.34 12.55
N ARG A 209 6.32 -3.53 12.88
CA ARG A 209 7.07 -4.52 13.69
C ARG A 209 8.36 -5.01 13.03
N GLU A 210 8.43 -4.92 11.71
CA GLU A 210 9.61 -5.25 10.91
C GLU A 210 10.39 -3.99 10.51
N THR A 211 10.27 -2.88 11.25
CA THR A 211 11.03 -1.65 11.00
C THR A 211 12.02 -1.45 12.13
N THR A 212 13.25 -1.91 11.94
CA THR A 212 14.24 -2.04 13.02
C THR A 212 15.12 -0.80 13.14
N GLU A 213 15.52 -0.45 14.36
CA GLU A 213 16.51 0.60 14.59
C GLU A 213 17.93 0.04 14.38
N ASP A 214 18.78 0.83 13.71
CA ASP A 214 20.20 0.56 13.50
C ASP A 214 20.97 1.87 13.61
N LEU A 215 21.70 2.04 14.71
CA LEU A 215 22.51 3.23 15.00
C LEU A 215 23.67 3.44 14.01
N THR A 216 24.00 2.44 13.18
CA THR A 216 25.02 2.53 12.15
C THR A 216 24.47 2.90 10.78
N SER A 217 23.14 2.91 10.63
CA SER A 217 22.45 3.29 9.40
C SER A 217 22.56 4.80 9.12
N THR A 218 22.34 5.15 7.85
CA THR A 218 22.24 6.54 7.39
C THR A 218 20.79 7.04 7.29
N ASN A 219 19.82 6.15 7.46
CA ASN A 219 18.39 6.48 7.46
C ASN A 219 17.97 6.99 8.85
N CYS A 220 18.43 8.17 9.21
CA CYS A 220 18.17 8.78 10.51
C CYS A 220 17.14 9.90 10.41
N ILE A 221 16.24 9.98 11.38
CA ILE A 221 15.36 11.14 11.53
C ILE A 221 16.24 12.33 11.93
N VAL A 222 16.18 13.39 11.13
CA VAL A 222 16.98 14.61 11.34
C VAL A 222 16.75 15.15 12.75
N GLY A 223 17.84 15.54 13.42
CA GLY A 223 17.77 16.08 14.77
C GLY A 223 17.57 15.05 15.89
N THR A 224 17.56 13.75 15.58
CA THR A 224 17.39 12.68 16.57
C THR A 224 18.52 11.64 16.51
N VAL A 225 18.52 10.72 17.48
CA VAL A 225 19.40 9.53 17.47
C VAL A 225 18.74 8.31 16.82
N HIS A 226 17.50 8.44 16.35
CA HIS A 226 16.74 7.34 15.78
C HIS A 226 17.15 7.13 14.31
N CYS A 227 17.88 6.04 14.09
CA CYS A 227 18.30 5.58 12.78
C CYS A 227 17.68 4.21 12.51
N PHE A 228 17.23 3.98 11.29
CA PHE A 228 16.50 2.77 10.91
C PHE A 228 17.30 1.93 9.93
N SER A 229 17.19 0.61 10.04
CA SER A 229 17.75 -0.32 9.08
C SER A 229 17.30 0.00 7.65
N PRO A 230 18.11 -0.31 6.62
CA PRO A 230 17.63 -0.27 5.25
C PRO A 230 16.44 -1.22 5.07
N VAL A 231 15.43 -0.81 4.27
CA VAL A 231 14.22 -1.61 4.01
C VAL A 231 14.54 -3.01 3.49
N SER A 232 15.63 -3.21 2.77
CA SER A 232 16.05 -4.54 2.32
C SER A 232 16.42 -5.48 3.47
N VAL A 233 16.93 -4.96 4.59
CA VAL A 233 17.22 -5.74 5.81
C VAL A 233 15.92 -6.09 6.52
N ASP A 234 15.04 -5.10 6.67
CA ASP A 234 13.72 -5.26 7.27
C ASP A 234 12.87 -6.31 6.51
N LEU A 235 12.84 -6.26 5.17
CA LEU A 235 12.17 -7.26 4.33
C LEU A 235 12.83 -8.65 4.43
N ASN A 236 14.15 -8.72 4.65
CA ASN A 236 14.84 -10.00 4.84
C ASN A 236 14.35 -10.71 6.12
N THR A 237 14.27 -9.96 7.22
CA THR A 237 13.70 -10.46 8.49
C THR A 237 12.22 -10.81 8.32
N GLN A 238 11.45 -9.93 7.67
CA GLN A 238 10.03 -10.13 7.47
C GLN A 238 9.71 -11.39 6.65
N SER A 239 10.45 -11.66 5.57
CA SER A 239 10.22 -12.85 4.74
C SER A 239 10.43 -14.15 5.53
N ASN A 240 11.43 -14.17 6.42
CA ASN A 240 11.67 -15.29 7.32
C ASN A 240 10.54 -15.44 8.36
N ASN A 241 10.19 -14.35 9.04
CA ASN A 241 9.14 -14.36 10.06
C ASN A 241 7.78 -14.77 9.45
N ALA A 242 7.48 -14.32 8.24
CA ALA A 242 6.29 -14.72 7.50
C ALA A 242 6.31 -16.22 7.17
N THR A 243 7.46 -16.79 6.80
CA THR A 243 7.59 -18.21 6.50
C THR A 243 7.48 -19.08 7.77
N LEU A 244 8.10 -18.66 8.87
CA LEU A 244 7.98 -19.35 10.16
C LEU A 244 6.55 -19.29 10.70
N GLY A 245 5.92 -18.12 10.67
CA GLY A 245 4.59 -17.89 11.24
C GLY A 245 3.46 -18.39 10.33
N HIS A 246 3.35 -17.86 9.11
CA HIS A 246 2.21 -18.10 8.23
C HIS A 246 2.27 -19.44 7.49
N ALA A 247 3.47 -19.92 7.16
CA ALA A 247 3.65 -21.23 6.53
C ALA A 247 3.97 -22.34 7.53
N GLU A 248 4.19 -22.01 8.81
CA GLU A 248 4.56 -22.95 9.87
C GLU A 248 5.83 -23.73 9.51
N ALA A 249 6.84 -23.01 9.04
CA ALA A 249 8.16 -23.58 8.78
C ALA A 249 8.90 -23.88 10.08
N LEU A 250 9.59 -25.03 10.10
CA LEU A 250 10.36 -25.50 11.25
C LEU A 250 11.76 -24.88 11.34
N ASN A 251 12.26 -24.36 10.22
CA ASN A 251 13.58 -23.78 10.13
C ASN A 251 13.52 -22.44 9.42
N ASP A 252 14.46 -21.60 9.77
CA ASP A 252 14.77 -20.37 9.06
C ASP A 252 15.04 -20.62 7.57
N LEU A 253 14.58 -19.71 6.72
CA LEU A 253 15.04 -19.59 5.34
C LEU A 253 16.55 -19.33 5.31
N SER A 254 17.25 -19.92 4.34
CA SER A 254 18.66 -19.59 4.10
C SER A 254 18.84 -18.12 3.71
N ALA A 255 20.05 -17.59 3.90
CA ALA A 255 20.36 -16.21 3.54
C ALA A 255 20.14 -15.95 2.03
N GLU A 256 20.46 -16.95 1.20
CA GLU A 256 20.26 -16.93 -0.25
C GLU A 256 18.78 -16.89 -0.63
N GLU A 257 17.93 -17.67 0.05
CA GLU A 257 16.48 -17.66 -0.18
C GLU A 257 15.86 -16.32 0.21
N ARG A 258 16.17 -15.81 1.41
CA ARG A 258 15.68 -14.49 1.85
C ARG A 258 16.13 -13.40 0.90
N LYS A 259 17.40 -13.42 0.47
CA LYS A 259 17.90 -12.45 -0.51
C LYS A 259 17.14 -12.55 -1.84
N ALA A 260 16.90 -13.77 -2.35
CA ALA A 260 16.18 -13.96 -3.60
C ALA A 260 14.72 -13.48 -3.53
N ILE A 261 14.06 -13.63 -2.36
CA ILE A 261 12.72 -13.08 -2.10
C ILE A 261 12.75 -11.56 -2.14
N VAL A 262 13.64 -10.94 -1.36
CA VAL A 262 13.72 -9.47 -1.27
C VAL A 262 14.09 -8.84 -2.60
N ASP A 263 15.05 -9.41 -3.34
CA ASP A 263 15.43 -8.94 -4.67
C ASP A 263 14.24 -9.03 -5.65
N PHE A 264 13.45 -10.12 -5.56
CA PHE A 264 12.23 -10.28 -6.34
C PHE A 264 11.21 -9.20 -5.99
N GLU A 265 10.85 -9.02 -4.73
CA GLU A 265 9.84 -8.03 -4.32
C GLU A 265 10.24 -6.59 -4.66
N LEU A 266 11.53 -6.24 -4.49
CA LEU A 266 12.06 -4.92 -4.85
C LEU A 266 12.14 -4.69 -6.38
N SER A 267 12.08 -5.75 -7.18
CA SER A 267 12.03 -5.66 -8.65
C SER A 267 10.65 -5.31 -9.20
N LEU A 268 9.59 -5.43 -8.38
CA LEU A 268 8.20 -5.29 -8.80
C LEU A 268 7.67 -3.86 -8.64
N PHE A 269 7.06 -3.36 -9.71
CA PHE A 269 6.40 -2.07 -9.77
C PHE A 269 5.00 -2.23 -10.36
N SER A 270 3.96 -1.87 -9.60
CA SER A 270 2.57 -1.93 -10.09
C SER A 270 1.91 -0.56 -10.09
N ALA A 271 1.08 -0.32 -11.10
CA ALA A 271 0.24 0.87 -11.17
C ALA A 271 -0.92 0.65 -12.15
N GLN A 272 -1.98 1.43 -12.01
CA GLN A 272 -3.04 1.49 -13.02
C GLN A 272 -2.46 1.98 -14.37
N ILE A 273 -2.78 1.28 -15.46
CA ILE A 273 -2.36 1.66 -16.82
C ILE A 273 -3.50 2.16 -17.69
N GLU A 274 -4.72 1.78 -17.36
CA GLU A 274 -5.93 2.13 -18.09
C GLU A 274 -7.10 2.34 -17.12
N ASP A 275 -7.84 3.42 -17.33
CA ASP A 275 -9.11 3.71 -16.65
C ASP A 275 -10.27 3.52 -17.64
N ASN A 276 -11.39 3.00 -17.15
CA ASN A 276 -12.57 2.66 -17.95
C ASN A 276 -13.12 3.82 -18.78
N GLU A 277 -12.94 5.07 -18.34
CA GLU A 277 -13.45 6.26 -19.03
C GLU A 277 -12.33 7.12 -19.66
N ALA A 278 -11.24 7.34 -18.93
CA ALA A 278 -10.08 8.13 -19.34
C ALA A 278 -9.14 7.38 -20.31
N GLY A 279 -9.33 6.07 -20.46
CA GLY A 279 -8.50 5.19 -21.27
C GLY A 279 -7.08 5.09 -20.72
N SER A 280 -6.08 4.98 -21.61
CA SER A 280 -4.67 4.89 -21.22
C SER A 280 -4.23 6.05 -20.31
N LEU A 281 -3.68 5.70 -19.15
CA LEU A 281 -3.19 6.61 -18.11
C LEU A 281 -1.77 7.11 -18.34
N THR A 282 -1.14 6.69 -19.43
CA THR A 282 0.13 7.23 -19.94
C THR A 282 -0.08 8.10 -21.18
N ALA A 283 -1.30 8.14 -21.73
CA ALA A 283 -1.63 8.98 -22.86
C ALA A 283 -1.42 10.46 -22.54
N GLU A 284 -1.20 11.26 -23.59
CA GLU A 284 -1.18 12.71 -23.47
C GLU A 284 -0.11 13.26 -22.52
N LYS A 285 0.99 12.52 -22.37
CA LYS A 285 2.14 12.79 -21.48
C LYS A 285 1.82 12.64 -19.99
N ALA A 286 0.86 11.80 -19.61
CA ALA A 286 0.65 11.41 -18.21
C ALA A 286 1.61 10.28 -17.80
N ARG A 287 1.74 10.07 -16.48
CA ARG A 287 2.73 9.17 -15.85
C ARG A 287 2.08 8.12 -14.93
N GLY A 288 0.87 7.64 -15.25
CA GLY A 288 0.12 6.67 -14.44
C GLY A 288 0.79 5.30 -14.32
N GLY A 289 1.15 4.65 -15.44
CA GLY A 289 1.68 3.28 -15.42
C GLY A 289 3.03 3.09 -14.68
N PRO A 290 3.45 1.82 -14.48
CA PRO A 290 4.59 1.47 -13.63
C PRO A 290 5.95 1.95 -14.17
N GLN A 291 6.07 2.22 -15.47
CA GLN A 291 7.32 2.70 -16.06
C GLN A 291 7.80 4.03 -15.45
N ALA A 292 6.87 4.93 -15.11
CA ALA A 292 7.24 6.20 -14.49
C ALA A 292 7.74 6.03 -13.04
N LEU A 293 7.38 4.93 -12.36
CA LEU A 293 7.88 4.61 -11.02
C LEU A 293 9.34 4.16 -11.04
N LEU A 294 9.79 3.53 -12.12
CA LEU A 294 11.20 3.11 -12.26
C LEU A 294 12.14 4.32 -12.17
N GLU A 295 11.74 5.42 -12.80
CA GLU A 295 12.45 6.70 -12.85
C GLU A 295 12.17 7.58 -11.62
N GLN A 296 11.25 7.18 -10.72
CA GLN A 296 10.91 7.97 -9.56
C GLN A 296 12.03 7.88 -8.51
N ASP A 297 12.63 9.02 -8.23
CA ASP A 297 13.60 9.18 -7.15
C ASP A 297 12.94 8.88 -5.80
N TYR A 298 13.69 8.20 -4.94
CA TYR A 298 13.31 7.89 -3.58
C TYR A 298 14.55 7.70 -2.70
N TYR A 299 14.46 8.24 -1.50
CA TYR A 299 15.34 7.97 -0.38
C TYR A 299 14.59 8.32 0.91
N PHE A 300 15.10 7.82 2.04
CA PHE A 300 14.57 8.14 3.35
C PHE A 300 14.54 9.66 3.59
N GLY A 301 13.38 10.19 4.00
CA GLY A 301 13.19 11.62 4.22
C GLY A 301 13.09 12.49 2.96
N ILE A 302 12.86 11.89 1.79
CA ILE A 302 12.51 12.68 0.59
C ILE A 302 11.20 13.45 0.83
N ASN A 303 11.22 14.77 0.61
CA ASN A 303 10.05 15.62 0.80
C ASN A 303 9.35 15.44 2.17
N ASP A 304 10.09 15.23 3.27
CA ASP A 304 9.49 15.09 4.60
C ASP A 304 8.67 16.33 4.96
N THR A 305 7.57 16.12 5.68
CA THR A 305 6.58 17.18 5.94
C THR A 305 7.06 18.19 6.97
N ILE A 306 7.95 17.77 7.89
CA ILE A 306 8.41 18.59 9.01
C ILE A 306 9.73 19.27 8.64
N GLU A 307 10.72 18.48 8.22
CA GLU A 307 12.09 18.98 7.98
C GLU A 307 12.37 19.29 6.50
N GLY A 308 11.44 18.95 5.60
CA GLY A 308 11.68 19.03 4.17
C GLY A 308 12.57 17.89 3.66
N ASP A 309 13.21 18.09 2.54
CA ASP A 309 14.01 17.06 1.90
C ASP A 309 15.38 16.87 2.57
N TYR A 310 15.64 15.68 3.11
CA TYR A 310 16.83 15.41 3.94
C TYR A 310 18.16 15.52 3.18
N GLN A 311 18.18 15.32 1.85
CA GLN A 311 19.42 15.37 1.07
C GLN A 311 19.66 16.74 0.44
N THR A 312 18.61 17.39 -0.06
CA THR A 312 18.72 18.65 -0.80
C THR A 312 18.50 19.87 0.10
N GLY A 313 17.88 19.70 1.27
CA GLY A 313 17.47 20.79 2.15
C GLY A 313 16.32 21.63 1.60
N ALA A 314 15.64 21.17 0.55
CA ALA A 314 14.46 21.83 0.02
C ALA A 314 13.30 21.73 1.02
N ALA A 315 12.51 22.79 1.18
CA ALA A 315 11.32 22.75 2.03
C ALA A 315 10.29 21.74 1.49
N PHE A 316 9.41 21.26 2.38
CA PHE A 316 8.26 20.43 2.02
C PHE A 316 7.47 21.02 0.84
N ASN A 317 7.22 20.20 -0.17
CA ASN A 317 6.41 20.53 -1.33
C ASN A 317 5.09 19.75 -1.27
N PRO A 318 3.94 20.43 -1.06
CA PRO A 318 2.64 19.77 -1.03
C PRO A 318 2.21 19.19 -2.38
N ASN A 319 2.86 19.58 -3.49
CA ASN A 319 2.63 19.00 -4.81
C ASN A 319 3.39 17.68 -5.00
N ALA A 320 3.23 16.74 -4.07
CA ALA A 320 3.92 15.44 -4.11
C ALA A 320 3.41 14.54 -5.25
N MET A 321 2.16 14.71 -5.70
CA MET A 321 1.60 13.99 -6.84
C MET A 321 1.56 14.87 -8.09
N SER A 322 2.23 14.46 -9.17
CA SER A 322 2.35 15.23 -10.42
C SER A 322 2.10 14.39 -11.68
N LEU A 323 1.47 13.22 -11.54
CA LEU A 323 1.32 12.22 -12.60
C LEU A 323 0.51 12.73 -13.80
N TYR A 324 -0.47 13.59 -13.55
CA TYR A 324 -1.49 14.05 -14.50
C TYR A 324 -1.46 15.55 -14.73
N ASP A 325 -0.35 16.24 -14.42
CA ASP A 325 -0.21 17.69 -14.63
C ASP A 325 -0.47 18.10 -16.08
N SER A 326 -0.05 17.25 -17.03
CA SER A 326 -0.27 17.46 -18.46
C SER A 326 -1.78 17.52 -18.81
N TRP A 327 -2.64 16.88 -18.03
CA TRP A 327 -4.09 16.83 -18.25
C TRP A 327 -4.84 18.06 -17.70
N ASN A 328 -4.18 18.96 -16.97
CA ASN A 328 -4.78 20.22 -16.51
C ASN A 328 -5.36 21.08 -17.64
N ARG A 329 -4.84 20.93 -18.87
CA ARG A 329 -5.39 21.59 -20.07
C ARG A 329 -6.83 21.18 -20.40
N PHE A 330 -7.29 20.01 -19.94
CA PHE A 330 -8.66 19.54 -20.15
C PHE A 330 -9.67 20.24 -19.24
N ASN A 331 -9.23 20.78 -18.09
CA ASN A 331 -10.09 21.56 -17.19
C ASN A 331 -10.65 22.83 -17.86
N LYS A 332 -9.90 23.42 -18.80
CA LYS A 332 -10.31 24.61 -19.56
C LYS A 332 -11.28 24.28 -20.71
N ARG A 333 -11.40 23.01 -21.08
CA ARG A 333 -12.22 22.54 -22.21
C ARG A 333 -13.57 22.02 -21.70
N THR A 334 -14.31 22.87 -21.00
CA THR A 334 -15.63 22.56 -20.41
C THR A 334 -16.72 22.21 -21.42
N ARG A 335 -16.48 22.43 -22.73
CA ARG A 335 -17.40 22.09 -23.83
C ARG A 335 -17.00 20.83 -24.63
N SER A 336 -15.99 20.06 -24.20
CA SER A 336 -15.67 18.80 -24.87
C SER A 336 -16.78 17.76 -24.64
N ALA A 337 -17.39 17.28 -25.72
CA ALA A 337 -18.41 16.23 -25.68
C ALA A 337 -17.84 14.82 -25.44
N LYS A 338 -16.52 14.63 -25.49
CA LYS A 338 -15.90 13.30 -25.33
C LYS A 338 -15.77 12.94 -23.85
N ARG A 339 -16.45 11.86 -23.43
CA ARG A 339 -16.39 11.27 -22.06
C ARG A 339 -14.96 11.13 -21.54
N THR A 340 -14.03 10.63 -22.37
CA THR A 340 -12.61 10.51 -22.03
C THR A 340 -11.94 11.82 -21.64
N THR A 341 -12.26 12.93 -22.29
CA THR A 341 -11.70 14.24 -21.91
C THR A 341 -12.21 14.69 -20.54
N GLN A 342 -13.48 14.40 -20.24
CA GLN A 342 -14.10 14.76 -18.96
C GLN A 342 -13.52 13.91 -17.81
N ALA A 343 -13.32 12.61 -18.03
CA ALA A 343 -12.69 11.71 -17.08
C ALA A 343 -11.23 12.11 -16.78
N ARG A 344 -10.43 12.40 -17.82
CA ARG A 344 -9.06 12.92 -17.64
C ARG A 344 -9.02 14.24 -16.87
N ALA A 345 -10.00 15.12 -17.12
CA ALA A 345 -10.13 16.36 -16.36
C ALA A 345 -10.51 16.09 -14.89
N ALA A 346 -11.35 15.09 -14.61
CA ALA A 346 -11.68 14.67 -13.24
C ALA A 346 -10.45 14.16 -12.48
N ILE A 347 -9.66 13.27 -13.09
CA ILE A 347 -8.41 12.77 -12.54
C ILE A 347 -7.44 13.91 -12.21
N ALA A 348 -7.25 14.86 -13.15
CA ALA A 348 -6.36 16.01 -12.92
C ALA A 348 -6.85 16.93 -11.78
N ARG A 349 -8.17 17.15 -11.66
CA ARG A 349 -8.73 17.90 -10.53
C ARG A 349 -8.59 17.15 -9.21
N GLY A 350 -8.78 15.83 -9.20
CA GLY A 350 -8.56 14.98 -8.04
C GLY A 350 -7.12 15.05 -7.54
N GLN A 351 -6.14 14.98 -8.43
CA GLN A 351 -4.72 15.18 -8.06
C GLN A 351 -4.49 16.56 -7.44
N ALA A 352 -5.06 17.62 -8.03
CA ALA A 352 -4.93 18.97 -7.48
C ALA A 352 -5.56 19.07 -6.08
N LEU A 353 -6.73 18.46 -5.87
CA LEU A 353 -7.37 18.38 -4.55
C LEU A 353 -6.51 17.62 -3.55
N PHE A 354 -5.95 16.47 -3.94
CA PHE A 354 -5.08 15.67 -3.08
C PHE A 354 -3.87 16.47 -2.57
N ASN A 355 -3.23 17.23 -3.47
CA ASN A 355 -2.07 18.05 -3.13
C ASN A 355 -2.42 19.30 -2.33
N THR A 356 -3.58 19.93 -2.57
CA THR A 356 -3.80 21.33 -2.17
C THR A 356 -5.07 21.60 -1.35
N LYS A 357 -6.02 20.67 -1.25
CA LYS A 357 -7.23 20.87 -0.45
C LYS A 357 -6.82 21.00 1.02
N PRO A 358 -7.09 22.14 1.69
CA PRO A 358 -6.72 22.32 3.08
C PRO A 358 -7.46 21.35 4.00
N ILE A 359 -6.74 20.82 4.97
CA ILE A 359 -7.23 19.95 6.04
C ILE A 359 -6.75 20.55 7.36
N ASN A 360 -7.67 20.75 8.30
CA ASN A 360 -7.31 21.02 9.70
C ASN A 360 -7.12 19.65 10.37
N ILE A 361 -5.88 19.20 10.45
CA ILE A 361 -5.54 17.88 10.99
C ILE A 361 -5.53 17.97 12.50
N THR A 362 -6.46 17.26 13.13
CA THR A 362 -6.69 17.29 14.57
C THR A 362 -6.84 15.89 15.16
N GLY A 363 -6.29 15.70 16.36
CA GLY A 363 -6.46 14.48 17.14
C GLY A 363 -5.88 13.24 16.47
N VAL A 364 -4.78 13.36 15.73
CA VAL A 364 -4.02 12.23 15.17
C VAL A 364 -2.88 11.90 16.12
N LYS A 365 -2.95 10.75 16.82
CA LYS A 365 -1.81 10.28 17.62
C LYS A 365 -0.66 9.90 16.69
N GLY A 366 0.57 10.27 17.05
CA GLY A 366 1.74 10.15 16.18
C GLY A 366 2.00 11.36 15.31
N LEU A 367 1.22 12.43 15.48
CA LEU A 367 1.38 13.68 14.75
C LEU A 367 1.05 14.89 15.62
N ASN A 368 -0.21 15.05 16.03
CA ASN A 368 -0.63 16.22 16.81
C ASN A 368 -0.03 16.22 18.23
N ASP A 369 -0.06 15.07 18.89
CA ASP A 369 0.50 14.87 20.23
C ASP A 369 2.03 14.88 20.22
N ASP A 370 2.66 14.22 19.24
CA ASP A 370 4.11 14.17 19.13
C ASP A 370 4.72 15.55 18.76
N LEU A 371 3.97 16.42 18.07
CA LEU A 371 4.37 17.80 17.76
C LEU A 371 3.87 18.86 18.76
N ASP A 372 3.07 18.47 19.76
CA ASP A 372 2.39 19.38 20.70
C ASP A 372 1.56 20.48 20.00
N GLU A 373 0.92 20.12 18.88
CA GLU A 373 0.13 21.04 18.05
C GLU A 373 -1.31 20.52 17.90
N PRO A 374 -2.32 21.21 18.48
CA PRO A 374 -3.70 20.72 18.49
C PRO A 374 -4.35 20.72 17.11
N VAL A 375 -3.90 21.61 16.21
CA VAL A 375 -4.37 21.72 14.82
C VAL A 375 -3.18 21.94 13.90
N ILE A 376 -2.98 21.03 12.96
CA ILE A 376 -1.95 21.15 11.92
C ILE A 376 -2.65 21.46 10.59
N ALA A 377 -2.32 22.60 9.99
CA ALA A 377 -2.80 22.94 8.66
C ALA A 377 -2.03 22.15 7.61
N GLY A 378 -2.71 21.24 6.91
CA GLY A 378 -2.08 20.33 5.97
C GLY A 378 -2.96 19.99 4.77
N THR A 379 -2.56 18.95 4.04
CA THR A 379 -3.29 18.36 2.91
C THR A 379 -3.10 16.84 2.95
N CYS A 380 -3.57 16.08 1.96
CA CYS A 380 -3.33 14.63 1.92
C CYS A 380 -1.82 14.33 1.86
N THR A 381 -1.02 15.21 1.26
CA THR A 381 0.43 15.04 1.13
C THR A 381 1.20 15.34 2.40
N THR A 382 0.56 15.84 3.46
CA THR A 382 1.15 15.89 4.81
C THR A 382 1.51 14.48 5.31
N CYS A 383 0.67 13.48 5.01
CA CYS A 383 0.92 12.08 5.38
C CYS A 383 1.38 11.22 4.19
N HIS A 384 1.01 11.59 2.96
CA HIS A 384 1.41 10.90 1.72
C HIS A 384 2.46 11.73 0.97
N ASN A 385 3.63 11.93 1.58
CA ASN A 385 4.64 12.89 1.13
C ASN A 385 5.67 12.32 0.14
N THR A 386 5.80 10.99 0.00
CA THR A 386 6.71 10.36 -0.96
C THR A 386 6.25 10.66 -2.39
N PRO A 387 7.05 11.40 -3.20
CA PRO A 387 6.61 11.89 -4.50
C PRO A 387 6.12 10.78 -5.44
N ASN A 388 4.93 10.99 -6.01
CA ASN A 388 4.23 10.11 -6.93
C ASN A 388 3.96 8.66 -6.47
N SER A 389 4.46 8.20 -5.32
CA SER A 389 4.15 6.87 -4.75
C SER A 389 3.01 6.95 -3.73
N GLY A 390 2.94 8.07 -3.01
CA GLY A 390 1.94 8.30 -1.97
C GLY A 390 2.19 7.50 -0.69
N ASN A 391 3.42 7.07 -0.42
CA ASN A 391 3.80 6.59 0.92
C ASN A 391 4.24 7.78 1.81
N HIS A 392 4.63 7.51 3.06
CA HIS A 392 5.41 8.44 3.88
C HIS A 392 6.91 8.17 3.72
N SER A 393 7.74 9.20 3.64
CA SER A 393 9.18 9.07 3.39
C SER A 393 10.00 8.72 4.63
N THR A 394 9.37 8.72 5.80
CA THR A 394 9.92 8.33 7.11
C THR A 394 8.95 7.40 7.86
N PRO A 395 9.42 6.60 8.85
CA PRO A 395 8.55 5.75 9.67
C PRO A 395 7.72 6.59 10.64
N VAL A 396 6.48 6.91 10.26
CA VAL A 396 5.53 7.64 11.12
C VAL A 396 4.24 6.84 11.24
N PRO A 397 4.09 6.00 12.28
CA PRO A 397 2.83 5.33 12.55
C PRO A 397 1.83 6.32 13.16
N LEU A 398 0.63 6.38 12.60
CA LEU A 398 -0.41 7.36 12.92
C LEU A 398 -1.70 6.66 13.35
N ASP A 399 -2.40 7.25 14.32
CA ASP A 399 -3.79 6.91 14.61
C ASP A 399 -4.73 7.94 13.97
N ILE A 400 -5.44 7.50 12.94
CA ILE A 400 -6.49 8.28 12.28
C ILE A 400 -7.90 7.86 12.73
N GLY A 401 -8.01 6.97 13.72
CA GLY A 401 -9.26 6.48 14.29
C GLY A 401 -9.87 5.29 13.55
N ILE A 402 -9.05 4.42 12.92
CA ILE A 402 -9.58 3.20 12.26
C ILE A 402 -9.98 2.15 13.29
N SER A 403 -9.14 1.92 14.30
CA SER A 403 -9.35 0.90 15.34
C SER A 403 -10.31 1.33 16.45
N ASP A 404 -10.89 2.52 16.34
CA ASP A 404 -11.77 3.10 17.36
C ASP A 404 -13.01 2.22 17.61
N ALA A 405 -13.34 2.01 18.89
CA ALA A 405 -14.51 1.23 19.31
C ALA A 405 -15.82 1.67 18.62
N SER A 406 -15.98 2.96 18.32
CA SER A 406 -17.15 3.51 17.62
C SER A 406 -17.32 3.01 16.18
N ARG A 407 -16.27 2.44 15.59
CA ARG A 407 -16.26 1.89 14.22
C ARG A 407 -16.27 0.37 14.18
N ARG A 408 -16.15 -0.28 15.33
CA ARG A 408 -16.13 -1.74 15.44
C ARG A 408 -17.37 -2.36 14.79
N THR A 409 -17.15 -3.37 13.94
CA THR A 409 -18.21 -4.26 13.45
C THR A 409 -18.32 -5.51 14.34
N PRO A 410 -19.49 -6.19 14.40
CA PRO A 410 -19.71 -7.30 15.34
C PRO A 410 -18.76 -8.51 15.20
N ASP A 411 -18.10 -8.64 14.05
CA ASP A 411 -17.12 -9.66 13.71
C ASP A 411 -15.67 -9.29 14.12
N MET A 412 -15.41 -8.06 14.55
CA MET A 412 -14.10 -7.66 15.06
C MET A 412 -14.04 -7.83 16.59
N PRO A 413 -12.94 -8.35 17.16
CA PRO A 413 -12.69 -8.26 18.60
C PRO A 413 -12.59 -6.81 19.09
N LEU A 414 -12.88 -6.60 20.37
CA LEU A 414 -12.65 -5.32 21.06
C LEU A 414 -11.93 -5.56 22.38
N TYR A 415 -10.81 -4.85 22.52
CA TYR A 415 -9.94 -4.94 23.68
C TYR A 415 -10.10 -3.69 24.53
N THR A 416 -10.35 -3.87 25.82
CA THR A 416 -10.27 -2.78 26.80
C THR A 416 -8.90 -2.84 27.45
N LEU A 417 -8.05 -1.87 27.13
CA LEU A 417 -6.72 -1.72 27.69
C LEU A 417 -6.74 -0.69 28.81
N ARG A 418 -5.93 -0.90 29.84
CA ARG A 418 -5.72 0.05 30.94
C ARG A 418 -4.25 0.42 31.06
N ASN A 419 -3.96 1.71 31.15
CA ASN A 419 -2.64 2.22 31.50
C ASN A 419 -2.32 1.85 32.96
N LYS A 420 -1.18 1.19 33.19
CA LYS A 420 -0.78 0.69 34.51
C LYS A 420 -0.42 1.79 35.50
N GLU A 421 0.01 2.95 35.01
CA GLU A 421 0.41 4.09 35.84
C GLU A 421 -0.76 5.03 36.12
N THR A 422 -1.49 5.44 35.07
CA THR A 422 -2.53 6.47 35.18
C THR A 422 -3.92 5.89 35.47
N GLY A 423 -4.14 4.60 35.19
CA GLY A 423 -5.46 3.97 35.25
C GLY A 423 -6.40 4.35 34.11
N GLU A 424 -5.95 5.17 33.14
CA GLU A 424 -6.71 5.50 31.93
C GLU A 424 -7.07 4.24 31.15
N THR A 425 -8.27 4.20 30.57
CA THR A 425 -8.74 3.06 29.77
C THR A 425 -9.03 3.48 28.33
N ILE A 426 -8.68 2.62 27.37
CA ILE A 426 -9.04 2.78 25.95
C ILE A 426 -9.63 1.48 25.41
N GLN A 427 -10.59 1.60 24.50
CA GLN A 427 -11.14 0.47 23.77
C GLN A 427 -10.70 0.52 22.31
N THR A 428 -10.15 -0.59 21.80
CA THR A 428 -9.61 -0.68 20.44
C THR A 428 -9.83 -2.06 19.83
N THR A 429 -10.02 -2.12 18.53
CA THR A 429 -10.04 -3.39 17.78
C THR A 429 -8.64 -3.90 17.44
N ASP A 430 -7.63 -3.04 17.45
CA ASP A 430 -6.24 -3.38 17.15
C ASP A 430 -5.30 -2.33 17.76
N PRO A 431 -4.56 -2.65 18.84
CA PRO A 431 -3.65 -1.71 19.48
C PRO A 431 -2.46 -1.28 18.61
N GLY A 432 -2.22 -1.92 17.45
CA GLY A 432 -1.23 -1.47 16.47
C GLY A 432 0.20 -1.49 16.99
N ARG A 433 0.92 -0.38 16.79
CA ARG A 433 2.34 -0.24 17.16
C ARG A 433 2.62 -0.51 18.65
N ALA A 434 1.65 -0.29 19.54
CA ALA A 434 1.80 -0.54 20.98
C ALA A 434 2.11 -2.01 21.31
N LEU A 435 1.70 -2.98 20.49
CA LEU A 435 2.06 -4.39 20.70
C LEU A 435 3.52 -4.69 20.36
N VAL A 436 4.21 -3.77 19.69
CA VAL A 436 5.64 -3.86 19.40
C VAL A 436 6.44 -3.10 20.45
N THR A 437 6.00 -1.88 20.79
CA THR A 437 6.79 -0.98 21.66
C THR A 437 6.48 -1.13 23.14
N GLY A 438 5.33 -1.68 23.48
CA GLY A 438 4.80 -1.70 24.84
C GLY A 438 4.32 -0.34 25.35
N LYS A 439 4.38 0.73 24.56
CA LYS A 439 4.08 2.09 25.03
C LYS A 439 2.60 2.42 24.87
N TRP A 440 2.00 3.03 25.89
CA TRP A 440 0.59 3.47 25.88
C TRP A 440 0.31 4.47 24.76
N LYS A 441 1.25 5.39 24.53
CA LYS A 441 1.10 6.43 23.51
C LYS A 441 1.02 5.89 22.07
N ASP A 442 1.51 4.67 21.84
CA ASP A 442 1.57 4.04 20.52
C ASP A 442 0.31 3.22 20.17
N ILE A 443 -0.70 3.21 21.05
CA ILE A 443 -1.96 2.49 20.82
C ILE A 443 -2.66 3.07 19.58
N ASP A 444 -3.16 2.18 18.73
CA ASP A 444 -3.88 2.45 17.47
C ASP A 444 -3.03 3.09 16.36
N ARG A 445 -1.71 3.20 16.55
CA ARG A 445 -0.83 3.81 15.53
C ARG A 445 -0.42 2.78 14.48
N PHE A 446 -0.61 3.12 13.20
CA PHE A 446 -0.25 2.29 12.04
C PHE A 446 0.44 3.09 10.95
N LYS A 447 1.27 2.44 10.14
CA LYS A 447 1.86 3.08 8.96
C LYS A 447 0.82 3.33 7.86
N GLY A 448 1.06 4.36 7.04
CA GLY A 448 0.37 4.55 5.76
C GLY A 448 0.77 3.50 4.71
N PRO A 449 -0.12 3.16 3.75
CA PRO A 449 0.23 2.35 2.60
C PRO A 449 0.67 3.20 1.40
N ILE A 450 1.46 2.60 0.50
CA ILE A 450 1.68 3.11 -0.87
C ILE A 450 0.33 3.21 -1.59
N LEU A 451 0.14 4.22 -2.44
CA LEU A 451 -1.13 4.47 -3.13
C LEU A 451 -1.17 4.02 -4.60
N ARG A 452 -0.02 3.71 -5.21
CA ARG A 452 0.04 3.11 -6.55
C ARG A 452 -0.67 1.76 -6.57
N SER A 453 -1.45 1.49 -7.62
CA SER A 453 -2.29 0.30 -7.77
C SER A 453 -3.35 0.13 -6.67
N VAL A 454 -3.76 1.20 -5.98
CA VAL A 454 -4.73 1.09 -4.89
C VAL A 454 -6.08 0.52 -5.35
N ALA A 455 -6.51 0.83 -6.58
CA ALA A 455 -7.81 0.40 -7.11
C ALA A 455 -8.01 -1.12 -7.22
N SER A 456 -6.92 -1.90 -7.19
CA SER A 456 -6.95 -3.36 -7.43
C SER A 456 -7.16 -4.20 -6.19
N ARG A 457 -7.16 -3.58 -5.00
CA ARG A 457 -7.11 -4.30 -3.72
C ARG A 457 -8.11 -3.87 -2.65
N PRO A 458 -9.38 -3.58 -3.00
CA PRO A 458 -10.41 -3.45 -1.97
C PRO A 458 -10.55 -4.76 -1.16
N PRO A 459 -11.01 -4.68 0.11
CA PRO A 459 -11.29 -3.47 0.88
C PRO A 459 -10.01 -2.83 1.45
N TYR A 460 -10.16 -1.60 1.96
CA TYR A 460 -9.09 -0.71 2.39
C TYR A 460 -9.00 -0.56 3.91
N PHE A 461 -7.92 0.11 4.34
CA PHE A 461 -7.39 0.15 5.70
C PHE A 461 -6.81 -1.19 6.16
N HIS A 462 -6.17 -1.20 7.33
CA HIS A 462 -5.56 -2.42 7.84
C HIS A 462 -6.61 -3.48 8.15
N ASP A 463 -7.83 -3.09 8.56
CA ASP A 463 -8.92 -3.98 8.98
C ASP A 463 -9.94 -4.28 7.87
N GLY A 464 -9.75 -3.75 6.66
CA GLY A 464 -10.71 -3.93 5.57
C GLY A 464 -12.07 -3.25 5.79
N SER A 465 -12.16 -2.22 6.63
CA SER A 465 -13.42 -1.55 6.96
C SER A 465 -14.02 -0.68 5.85
N ALA A 466 -13.23 -0.28 4.84
CA ALA A 466 -13.73 0.48 3.69
C ALA A 466 -13.83 -0.39 2.44
N ALA A 467 -15.06 -0.65 1.98
CA ALA A 467 -15.32 -1.54 0.85
C ALA A 467 -14.77 -1.03 -0.50
N ASP A 468 -14.75 0.28 -0.70
CA ASP A 468 -14.37 0.90 -1.98
C ASP A 468 -13.69 2.28 -1.80
N LEU A 469 -13.20 2.87 -2.90
CA LEU A 469 -12.53 4.17 -2.87
C LEU A 469 -13.46 5.33 -2.43
N PRO A 470 -14.75 5.38 -2.85
CA PRO A 470 -15.72 6.30 -2.26
C PRO A 470 -15.79 6.24 -0.73
N ALA A 471 -15.82 5.05 -0.13
CA ALA A 471 -15.84 4.88 1.32
C ALA A 471 -14.55 5.42 1.99
N VAL A 472 -13.38 5.26 1.35
CA VAL A 472 -12.11 5.85 1.83
C VAL A 472 -12.17 7.38 1.82
N VAL A 473 -12.61 7.99 0.72
CA VAL A 473 -12.71 9.45 0.61
C VAL A 473 -13.72 10.01 1.60
N GLU A 474 -14.84 9.32 1.78
CA GLU A 474 -15.88 9.71 2.74
C GLU A 474 -15.39 9.61 4.19
N PHE A 475 -14.62 8.55 4.52
CA PHE A 475 -13.98 8.43 5.83
C PHE A 475 -13.12 9.65 6.14
N TYR A 476 -12.18 10.00 5.25
CA TYR A 476 -11.29 11.15 5.47
C TYR A 476 -12.05 12.47 5.52
N ASN A 477 -13.06 12.64 4.65
CA ASN A 477 -13.91 13.81 4.64
C ASN A 477 -14.58 14.04 6.00
N ASN A 478 -15.10 12.97 6.61
CA ASN A 478 -15.80 13.03 7.89
C ASN A 478 -14.83 13.13 9.07
N ARG A 479 -13.76 12.33 9.07
CA ARG A 479 -12.75 12.29 10.14
C ARG A 479 -12.07 13.64 10.37
N PHE A 480 -11.87 14.41 9.32
CA PHE A 480 -11.22 15.72 9.39
C PHE A 480 -12.14 16.89 9.03
N ASN A 481 -13.45 16.64 8.87
CA ASN A 481 -14.44 17.64 8.46
C ASN A 481 -13.96 18.52 7.28
N ILE A 482 -13.42 17.87 6.24
CA ILE A 482 -12.72 18.55 5.11
C ILE A 482 -13.67 19.45 4.32
N GLY A 483 -14.98 19.13 4.32
CA GLY A 483 -15.98 19.89 3.58
C GLY A 483 -15.85 19.71 2.07
N LEU A 484 -15.52 18.48 1.62
CA LEU A 484 -15.51 18.14 0.20
C LEU A 484 -16.94 18.19 -0.34
N THR A 485 -17.13 18.87 -1.46
CA THR A 485 -18.38 18.79 -2.24
C THR A 485 -18.50 17.41 -2.89
N ALA A 486 -19.71 17.03 -3.32
CA ALA A 486 -19.93 15.78 -4.06
C ALA A 486 -19.03 15.66 -5.30
N LYS A 487 -18.79 16.78 -5.99
CA LYS A 487 -17.88 16.83 -7.14
C LYS A 487 -16.42 16.60 -6.75
N GLU A 488 -15.95 17.23 -5.68
CA GLU A 488 -14.58 17.05 -5.21
C GLU A 488 -14.33 15.62 -4.74
N ARG A 489 -15.31 14.99 -4.06
CA ARG A 489 -15.23 13.56 -3.70
C ARG A 489 -15.11 12.68 -4.94
N ALA A 490 -15.94 12.91 -5.96
CA ALA A 490 -15.87 12.15 -7.21
C ALA A 490 -14.54 12.37 -7.96
N ASP A 491 -14.03 13.60 -8.00
CA ASP A 491 -12.75 13.91 -8.63
C ASP A 491 -11.58 13.24 -7.87
N LEU A 492 -11.59 13.23 -6.52
CA LEU A 492 -10.60 12.51 -5.71
C LEU A 492 -10.66 10.99 -5.91
N VAL A 493 -11.85 10.40 -5.93
CA VAL A 493 -12.02 8.97 -6.25
C VAL A 493 -11.46 8.66 -7.63
N ALA A 494 -11.73 9.49 -8.64
CA ALA A 494 -11.20 9.30 -9.98
C ALA A 494 -9.66 9.34 -9.99
N PHE A 495 -9.05 10.24 -9.22
CA PHE A 495 -7.60 10.29 -9.09
C PHE A 495 -7.03 9.03 -8.43
N LEU A 496 -7.57 8.61 -7.27
CA LEU A 496 -7.10 7.40 -6.58
C LEU A 496 -7.29 6.14 -7.44
N ALA A 497 -8.38 6.05 -8.20
CA ALA A 497 -8.65 4.95 -9.12
C ALA A 497 -7.64 4.87 -10.28
N ALA A 498 -6.95 5.97 -10.58
CA ALA A 498 -5.97 6.05 -11.66
C ALA A 498 -4.52 5.77 -11.20
N LEU A 499 -4.26 5.52 -9.91
CA LEU A 499 -2.89 5.42 -9.38
C LEU A 499 -2.19 4.09 -9.66
#